data_AF-A0A0J8QYW7-F1
#
_entry.id   AF-A0A0J8QYW7-F1
#
_cell.length_a   1.000
_cell.length_b   1.000
_cell.length_c   1.000
_cell.angle_alpha   90.00
_cell.angle_beta   90.00
_cell.angle_gamma   90.00
#
_symmetry.space_group_name_H-M   'P 1'
#
loop_
_entity.id
_entity.type
_entity.pdbx_description
1 polymer ?
#
loop_
_entity_poly.entity_id
_entity_poly.type
_entity_poly.pdbx_seq_one_letter_code
_entity_poly.pdbx_strand_id
1 'polypeptide(L)'
;MLLRSFTEDSTSRGSVATVVLSETLEIVTKHINIIFNPPKFVINGKPMDLVPLCTDVVRNVLSFECESLKADYGMILENKNLQQNVSTYTPVIWDEVVRHLHEGNIALSRSALIGLYPLPGLEKFPTRGENNPEKTHYNTMYGHITHCFCLILERLADFKPEKLDELFQDPSAPLAPISALFSADLNTYQAAIDLIKTVSGQSGRREAISHLFQAFWTSTLYAFGWSYRRIAKMKTFASAPRMVKTGTDIIDVLCDSQTGILRSRKLADDAETASLQKLWEYQRRHGTGQELIGPL
;
A
#
# COMPACT_ATOMS: atom_id res chain seq x y z
N MET A 1 7.85 -18.15 10.80
CA MET A 1 6.51 -18.57 11.28
C MET A 1 5.90 -17.54 12.22
N LEU A 2 6.61 -17.07 13.26
CA LEU A 2 6.09 -16.06 14.20
C LEU A 2 5.65 -14.75 13.53
N LEU A 3 6.50 -14.12 12.70
CA LEU A 3 6.11 -12.89 11.99
C LEU A 3 4.83 -13.06 11.16
N ARG A 4 4.67 -14.23 10.53
CA ARG A 4 3.52 -14.54 9.69
C ARG A 4 2.24 -14.70 10.51
N SER A 5 2.28 -15.35 11.68
CA SER A 5 1.10 -15.48 12.54
C SER A 5 0.61 -14.13 13.07
N PHE A 6 1.51 -13.18 13.35
CA PHE A 6 1.13 -11.83 13.82
C PHE A 6 0.62 -10.90 12.71
N THR A 7 1.00 -11.15 11.45
CA THR A 7 0.42 -10.46 10.30
C THR A 7 -0.97 -11.00 9.94
N GLU A 8 -1.23 -12.29 10.17
CA GLU A 8 -2.50 -12.94 9.79
C GLU A 8 -3.61 -12.75 10.85
N ASP A 9 -3.27 -12.59 12.14
CA ASP A 9 -4.27 -12.41 13.22
C ASP A 9 -3.96 -11.21 14.13
N SER A 10 -4.73 -10.12 13.95
CA SER A 10 -4.62 -8.91 14.79
C SER A 10 -5.06 -9.10 16.23
N THR A 11 -5.84 -10.15 16.54
CA THR A 11 -6.33 -10.41 17.91
C THR A 11 -5.29 -11.06 18.81
N SER A 12 -4.23 -11.62 18.22
CA SER A 12 -3.09 -12.22 18.93
C SER A 12 -2.12 -11.20 19.56
N ARG A 13 -2.32 -9.89 19.35
CA ARG A 13 -1.39 -8.81 19.70
C ARG A 13 -1.52 -8.30 21.15
N GLY A 14 -1.57 -9.21 22.12
CA GLY A 14 -1.48 -8.85 23.55
C GLY A 14 -0.11 -8.31 23.96
N SER A 15 0.04 -7.79 25.18
CA SER A 15 1.31 -7.23 25.71
C SER A 15 2.52 -8.18 25.55
N VAL A 16 2.32 -9.49 25.82
CA VAL A 16 3.36 -10.53 25.67
C VAL A 16 3.75 -10.75 24.20
N ALA A 17 2.78 -10.66 23.28
CA ALA A 17 3.06 -10.79 21.85
C ALA A 17 3.94 -9.65 21.34
N THR A 18 3.72 -8.42 21.81
CA THR A 18 4.49 -7.25 21.38
C THR A 18 5.95 -7.29 21.85
N VAL A 19 6.24 -7.80 23.04
CA VAL A 19 7.62 -8.00 23.50
C VAL A 19 8.35 -9.01 22.61
N VAL A 20 7.74 -10.17 22.37
CA VAL A 20 8.29 -11.20 21.47
C VAL A 20 8.49 -10.67 20.05
N LEU A 21 7.59 -9.78 19.61
CA LEU A 21 7.69 -9.10 18.32
C LEU A 21 8.84 -8.09 18.27
N SER A 22 9.01 -7.28 19.30
CA SER A 22 10.16 -6.35 19.41
C SER A 22 11.48 -7.11 19.34
N GLU A 23 11.60 -8.20 20.12
CA GLU A 23 12.78 -9.08 20.07
C GLU A 23 12.96 -9.70 18.68
N THR A 24 11.88 -10.11 18.02
CA THR A 24 11.93 -10.66 16.66
C THR A 24 12.43 -9.61 15.66
N LEU A 25 11.96 -8.37 15.75
CA LEU A 25 12.41 -7.26 14.90
C LEU A 25 13.87 -6.89 15.17
N GLU A 26 14.33 -6.97 16.42
CA GLU A 26 15.74 -6.81 16.78
C GLU A 26 16.62 -7.91 16.15
N ILE A 27 16.16 -9.17 16.17
CA ILE A 27 16.85 -10.29 15.51
C ILE A 27 16.91 -10.06 13.99
N VAL A 28 15.81 -9.64 13.37
CA VAL A 28 15.79 -9.29 11.93
C VAL A 28 16.80 -8.18 11.64
N THR A 29 16.80 -7.12 12.45
CA THR A 29 17.72 -5.99 12.31
C THR A 29 19.18 -6.43 12.43
N LYS A 30 19.49 -7.31 13.39
CA LYS A 30 20.83 -7.88 13.57
C LYS A 30 21.31 -8.71 12.36
N HIS A 31 20.38 -9.36 11.66
CA HIS A 31 20.68 -10.23 10.51
C HIS A 31 20.30 -9.60 9.16
N ILE A 32 20.06 -8.28 9.11
CA ILE A 32 19.56 -7.57 7.93
C ILE A 32 20.45 -7.76 6.69
N ASN A 33 21.77 -7.78 6.88
CA ASN A 33 22.73 -8.01 5.80
C ASN A 33 22.57 -9.39 5.14
N ILE A 34 22.24 -10.43 5.92
CA ILE A 34 22.01 -11.80 5.42
C ILE A 34 20.67 -11.86 4.67
N ILE A 35 19.67 -11.08 5.10
CA ILE A 35 18.36 -11.03 4.45
C ILE A 35 18.49 -10.45 3.04
N PHE A 36 19.25 -9.36 2.88
CA PHE A 36 19.42 -8.76 1.55
C PHE A 36 20.52 -9.42 0.71
N ASN A 37 21.48 -10.10 1.34
CA ASN A 37 22.55 -10.82 0.66
C ASN A 37 22.59 -12.28 1.15
N PRO A 38 21.58 -13.10 0.79
CA PRO A 38 21.51 -14.47 1.28
C PRO A 38 22.70 -15.28 0.75
N PRO A 39 23.43 -15.99 1.63
CA PRO A 39 24.49 -16.88 1.20
C PRO A 39 23.92 -18.03 0.35
N LYS A 40 24.69 -18.44 -0.66
CA LYS A 40 24.33 -19.57 -1.51
C LYS A 40 24.70 -20.86 -0.80
N PHE A 41 23.71 -21.72 -0.57
CA PHE A 41 23.93 -23.04 0.03
C PHE A 41 23.68 -24.14 -0.99
N VAL A 42 24.37 -25.26 -0.80
CA VAL A 42 24.10 -26.51 -1.52
C VAL A 42 23.78 -27.56 -0.46
N ILE A 43 22.55 -28.07 -0.48
CA ILE A 43 22.10 -29.13 0.43
C ILE A 43 21.80 -30.36 -0.42
N ASN A 44 22.44 -31.48 -0.13
CA ASN A 44 22.28 -32.74 -0.87
C ASN A 44 22.45 -32.58 -2.40
N GLY A 45 23.42 -31.76 -2.81
CA GLY A 45 23.72 -31.50 -4.23
C GLY A 45 22.74 -30.57 -4.95
N LYS A 46 21.72 -30.02 -4.26
CA LYS A 46 20.79 -29.03 -4.82
C LYS A 46 21.09 -27.64 -4.27
N PRO A 47 21.16 -26.60 -5.12
CA PRO A 47 21.25 -25.22 -4.64
C PRO A 47 19.97 -24.89 -3.86
N MET A 48 20.13 -24.43 -2.63
CA MET A 48 19.02 -23.90 -1.84
C MET A 48 18.88 -22.42 -2.13
N ASP A 49 17.74 -22.03 -2.69
CA ASP A 49 17.39 -20.63 -2.90
C ASP A 49 16.70 -20.08 -1.64
N LEU A 50 17.39 -19.16 -0.96
CA LEU A 50 16.86 -18.47 0.22
C LEU A 50 16.17 -17.16 -0.13
N VAL A 51 16.26 -16.68 -1.37
CA VAL A 51 15.67 -15.39 -1.78
C VAL A 51 14.18 -15.32 -1.45
N PRO A 52 13.34 -16.35 -1.73
CA PRO A 52 11.91 -16.29 -1.38
C PRO A 52 11.65 -16.16 0.13
N LEU A 53 12.47 -16.81 0.96
CA LEU A 53 12.35 -16.72 2.41
C LEU A 53 12.75 -15.32 2.91
N CYS A 54 13.82 -14.76 2.36
CA CYS A 54 14.30 -13.43 2.71
C CYS A 54 13.30 -12.34 2.31
N THR A 55 12.74 -12.40 1.09
CA THR A 55 11.72 -11.44 0.65
C THR A 55 10.42 -11.59 1.42
N ASP A 56 10.08 -12.81 1.88
CA ASP A 56 8.95 -13.05 2.78
C ASP A 56 9.18 -12.41 4.17
N VAL A 57 10.40 -12.45 4.71
CA VAL A 57 10.73 -11.75 5.97
C VAL A 57 10.49 -10.25 5.79
N VAL A 58 11.02 -9.66 4.71
CA VAL A 58 10.80 -8.23 4.39
C VAL A 58 9.31 -7.92 4.33
N ARG A 59 8.53 -8.66 3.54
CA ARG A 59 7.07 -8.47 3.44
C ARG A 59 6.40 -8.46 4.81
N ASN A 60 6.71 -9.44 5.65
CA ASN A 60 6.04 -9.61 6.93
C ASN A 60 6.42 -8.52 7.93
N VAL A 61 7.66 -8.04 7.93
CA VAL A 61 8.08 -6.93 8.79
C VAL A 61 7.38 -5.64 8.40
N LEU A 62 7.40 -5.28 7.10
CA LEU A 62 6.71 -4.07 6.63
C LEU A 62 5.21 -4.15 6.88
N SER A 63 4.59 -5.30 6.57
CA SER A 63 3.17 -5.56 6.84
C SER A 63 2.83 -5.42 8.32
N PHE A 64 3.68 -5.94 9.20
CA PHE A 64 3.49 -5.84 10.63
C PHE A 64 3.48 -4.40 11.10
N GLU A 65 4.50 -3.60 10.75
CA GLU A 65 4.56 -2.21 11.18
C GLU A 65 3.41 -1.37 10.61
N CYS A 66 3.02 -1.62 9.36
CA CYS A 66 1.89 -0.95 8.73
C CYS A 66 0.55 -1.36 9.38
N GLU A 67 0.37 -2.64 9.72
CA GLU A 67 -0.82 -3.12 10.45
C GLU A 67 -0.86 -2.63 11.90
N SER A 68 0.29 -2.46 12.57
CA SER A 68 0.37 -1.85 13.90
C SER A 68 -0.10 -0.40 13.84
N LEU A 69 0.42 0.38 12.90
CA LEU A 69 -0.01 1.76 12.69
C LEU A 69 -1.53 1.85 12.41
N LYS A 70 -2.05 0.98 11.54
CA LYS A 70 -3.50 0.92 11.25
C LYS A 70 -4.32 0.54 12.48
N ALA A 71 -3.82 -0.37 13.33
CA ALA A 71 -4.50 -0.74 14.56
C ALA A 71 -4.57 0.45 15.53
N ASP A 72 -3.47 1.18 15.71
CA ASP A 72 -3.42 2.41 16.52
C ASP A 72 -4.42 3.45 16.01
N TYR A 73 -4.48 3.67 14.69
CA TYR A 73 -5.47 4.54 14.08
C TYR A 73 -6.91 4.13 14.44
N GLY A 74 -7.24 2.84 14.33
CA GLY A 74 -8.56 2.32 14.68
C GLY A 74 -8.92 2.52 16.15
N MET A 75 -7.96 2.29 17.06
CA MET A 75 -8.14 2.47 18.49
C MET A 75 -8.40 3.94 18.85
N ILE A 76 -7.59 4.86 18.29
CA ILE A 76 -7.77 6.30 18.49
C ILE A 76 -9.12 6.76 17.92
N LEU A 77 -9.52 6.27 16.74
CA LEU A 77 -10.81 6.61 16.12
C LEU A 77 -12.01 6.17 16.98
N GLU A 78 -11.88 5.07 17.71
CA GLU A 78 -12.89 4.53 18.62
C GLU A 78 -12.79 5.11 20.05
N ASN A 79 -11.92 6.09 20.29
CA ASN A 79 -11.61 6.64 21.62
C ASN A 79 -11.25 5.57 22.66
N LYS A 80 -10.56 4.51 22.23
CA LYS A 80 -10.04 3.48 23.11
C LYS A 80 -8.57 3.79 23.42
N ASN A 81 -8.17 3.59 24.67
CA ASN A 81 -6.77 3.75 25.07
C ASN A 81 -5.88 2.83 24.23
N LEU A 82 -4.75 3.37 23.76
CA LEU A 82 -3.71 2.53 23.17
C LEU A 82 -3.21 1.59 24.25
N GLN A 83 -3.27 0.28 23.99
CA GLN A 83 -2.76 -0.71 24.94
C GLN A 83 -1.23 -0.65 25.09
N GLN A 84 -0.53 0.09 24.21
CA GLN A 84 0.91 0.00 24.02
C GLN A 84 1.55 1.34 23.68
N ASN A 85 2.68 1.65 24.34
CA ASN A 85 3.56 2.79 24.05
C ASN A 85 4.88 2.37 23.36
N VAL A 86 4.98 1.12 22.89
CA VAL A 86 6.21 0.61 22.25
C VAL A 86 6.10 0.82 20.75
N SER A 87 6.93 1.72 20.22
CA SER A 87 7.06 1.90 18.77
C SER A 87 7.65 0.63 18.17
N THR A 88 6.97 0.05 17.18
CA THR A 88 7.48 -1.08 16.40
C THR A 88 8.24 -0.64 15.16
N TYR A 89 8.46 0.67 14.97
CA TYR A 89 9.08 1.21 13.76
C TYR A 89 10.57 0.91 13.72
N THR A 90 11.04 0.21 12.68
CA THR A 90 12.45 -0.16 12.51
C THR A 90 13.10 0.59 11.35
N PRO A 91 13.63 1.82 11.56
CA PRO A 91 14.16 2.65 10.47
C PRO A 91 15.24 1.94 9.65
N VAL A 92 16.13 1.18 10.31
CA VAL A 92 17.19 0.41 9.66
C VAL A 92 16.65 -0.58 8.63
N ILE A 93 15.53 -1.25 8.92
CA ILE A 93 14.96 -2.21 7.98
C ILE A 93 14.38 -1.48 6.76
N TRP A 94 13.65 -0.38 6.98
CA TRP A 94 13.09 0.42 5.88
C TRP A 94 14.16 1.00 4.96
N ASP A 95 15.23 1.58 5.53
CA ASP A 95 16.35 2.12 4.77
C ASP A 95 17.01 1.03 3.91
N GLU A 96 17.21 -0.15 4.50
CA GLU A 96 17.81 -1.29 3.81
C GLU A 96 16.90 -1.85 2.72
N VAL A 97 15.57 -1.85 2.91
CA VAL A 97 14.61 -2.18 1.85
C VAL A 97 14.78 -1.23 0.68
N VAL A 98 14.67 0.09 0.92
CA VAL A 98 14.77 1.11 -0.13
C VAL A 98 16.10 0.98 -0.88
N ARG A 99 17.21 0.81 -0.15
CA ARG A 99 18.55 0.68 -0.72
C ARG A 99 18.70 -0.53 -1.65
N HIS A 100 18.05 -1.65 -1.34
CA HIS A 100 18.12 -2.87 -2.13
C HIS A 100 16.99 -3.05 -3.14
N LEU A 101 16.07 -2.09 -3.27
CA LEU A 101 15.15 -2.08 -4.40
C LEU A 101 15.95 -1.79 -5.69
N HIS A 102 15.98 -2.79 -6.57
CA HIS A 102 16.63 -2.71 -7.88
C HIS A 102 15.87 -3.53 -8.93
N GLU A 103 16.02 -3.14 -10.20
CA GLU A 103 15.33 -3.76 -11.35
C GLU A 103 15.65 -5.26 -11.55
N GLY A 104 16.77 -5.73 -10.99
CA GLY A 104 17.17 -7.13 -11.00
C GLY A 104 16.54 -8.01 -9.92
N ASN A 105 15.77 -7.43 -8.99
CA ASN A 105 15.09 -8.15 -7.92
C ASN A 105 13.64 -7.68 -7.77
N ILE A 106 12.84 -8.05 -8.77
CA ILE A 106 11.39 -7.79 -8.81
C ILE A 106 10.67 -8.48 -7.65
N ALA A 107 11.17 -9.63 -7.17
CA ALA A 107 10.61 -10.34 -6.03
C ALA A 107 10.63 -9.51 -4.75
N LEU A 108 11.74 -8.81 -4.46
CA LEU A 108 11.81 -7.89 -3.32
C LEU A 108 10.85 -6.71 -3.48
N SER A 109 10.78 -6.12 -4.68
CA SER A 109 9.86 -5.02 -4.99
C SER A 109 8.41 -5.42 -4.75
N ARG A 110 8.01 -6.60 -5.24
CA ARG A 110 6.68 -7.18 -5.00
C ARG A 110 6.43 -7.40 -3.51
N SER A 111 7.36 -8.03 -2.80
CA SER A 111 7.22 -8.28 -1.35
C SER A 111 7.08 -6.99 -0.55
N ALA A 112 7.84 -5.95 -0.91
CA ALA A 112 7.74 -4.64 -0.29
C ALA A 112 6.37 -4.00 -0.52
N LEU A 113 5.88 -4.00 -1.77
CA LEU A 113 4.54 -3.47 -2.11
C LEU A 113 3.41 -4.21 -1.39
N ILE A 114 3.50 -5.54 -1.24
CA ILE A 114 2.50 -6.30 -0.47
C ILE A 114 2.52 -5.91 1.01
N GLY A 115 3.72 -5.66 1.57
CA GLY A 115 3.86 -5.20 2.95
C GLY A 115 3.18 -3.86 3.23
N LEU A 116 2.93 -3.05 2.20
CA LEU A 116 2.37 -1.70 2.32
C LEU A 116 0.83 -1.66 2.28
N TYR A 117 0.16 -2.77 2.02
CA TYR A 117 -1.30 -2.87 1.95
C TYR A 117 -2.09 -2.31 3.14
N PRO A 118 -1.56 -2.27 4.39
CA PRO A 118 -2.33 -1.71 5.49
C PRO A 118 -2.45 -0.18 5.46
N LEU A 119 -1.54 0.53 4.78
CA LEU A 119 -1.40 1.99 4.81
C LEU A 119 -2.50 2.78 4.10
N PRO A 120 -3.02 2.35 2.93
CA PRO A 120 -4.05 3.11 2.25
C PRO A 120 -5.27 3.37 3.13
N GLY A 121 -5.73 4.62 3.09
CA GLY A 121 -6.85 5.10 3.87
C GLY A 121 -6.50 5.48 5.31
N LEU A 122 -5.23 5.57 5.69
CA LEU A 122 -4.78 6.19 6.94
C LEU A 122 -4.48 7.70 6.74
N GLU A 123 -4.71 8.50 7.77
CA GLU A 123 -4.40 9.94 7.78
C GLU A 123 -3.99 10.43 9.17
N LYS A 124 -3.36 11.61 9.23
CA LYS A 124 -3.03 12.26 10.51
C LYS A 124 -4.29 12.73 11.24
N PHE A 125 -4.32 12.53 12.55
CA PHE A 125 -5.35 13.12 13.40
C PHE A 125 -5.12 14.63 13.58
N PRO A 126 -6.18 15.45 13.69
CA PRO A 126 -6.05 16.83 14.08
C PRO A 126 -5.56 16.93 15.53
N THR A 127 -4.53 17.73 15.76
CA THR A 127 -3.94 17.98 17.10
C THR A 127 -4.09 19.43 17.57
N ARG A 128 -4.76 20.29 16.77
CA ARG A 128 -4.95 21.69 17.13
C ARG A 128 -5.93 21.82 18.30
N GLY A 129 -5.47 22.37 19.42
CA GLY A 129 -6.30 22.64 20.59
C GLY A 129 -6.50 21.45 21.54
N GLU A 130 -5.91 20.29 21.25
CA GLU A 130 -6.00 19.08 22.07
C GLU A 130 -4.60 18.52 22.30
N ASN A 131 -4.14 18.51 23.56
CA ASN A 131 -2.86 17.89 23.91
C ASN A 131 -3.05 16.39 24.15
N ASN A 132 -3.30 15.64 23.07
CA ASN A 132 -3.45 14.19 23.12
C ASN A 132 -2.12 13.51 22.71
N PRO A 133 -1.41 12.88 23.67
CA PRO A 133 -0.11 12.26 23.39
C PRO A 133 -0.22 11.07 22.43
N GLU A 134 -1.32 10.31 22.46
CA GLU A 134 -1.54 9.16 21.56
C GLU A 134 -1.68 9.62 20.11
N LYS A 135 -2.49 10.65 19.85
CA LYS A 135 -2.63 11.26 18.51
C LYS A 135 -1.29 11.80 18.01
N THR A 136 -0.50 12.42 18.90
CA THR A 136 0.81 12.99 18.55
C THR A 136 1.82 11.90 18.22
N HIS A 137 1.87 10.83 19.01
CA HIS A 137 2.72 9.67 18.76
C HIS A 137 2.35 9.00 17.43
N TYR A 138 1.06 8.71 17.23
CA TYR A 138 0.54 8.17 15.97
C TYR A 138 0.93 9.03 14.77
N ASN A 139 0.71 10.34 14.81
CA ASN A 139 1.02 11.25 13.70
C ASN A 139 2.51 11.25 13.35
N THR A 140 3.37 11.06 14.35
CA THR A 140 4.82 10.95 14.16
C THR A 140 5.19 9.65 13.46
N MET A 141 4.65 8.51 13.93
CA MET A 141 4.87 7.19 13.31
C MET A 141 4.29 7.12 11.90
N TYR A 142 3.09 7.67 11.70
CA TYR A 142 2.48 7.83 10.38
C TYR A 142 3.43 8.58 9.44
N GLY A 143 3.98 9.72 9.88
CA GLY A 143 4.90 10.51 9.08
C GLY A 143 6.15 9.73 8.66
N HIS A 144 6.75 8.96 9.57
CA HIS A 144 7.91 8.12 9.24
C HIS A 144 7.55 7.04 8.22
N ILE A 145 6.48 6.27 8.47
CA ILE A 145 6.11 5.14 7.62
C ILE A 145 5.63 5.62 6.23
N THR A 146 4.87 6.72 6.14
CA THR A 146 4.46 7.25 4.83
C THR A 146 5.62 7.88 4.06
N HIS A 147 6.62 8.43 4.76
CA HIS A 147 7.86 8.85 4.12
C HIS A 147 8.62 7.66 3.52
N CYS A 148 8.77 6.56 4.26
CA CYS A 148 9.38 5.34 3.71
C CYS A 148 8.57 4.77 2.54
N PHE A 149 7.24 4.82 2.59
CA PHE A 149 6.40 4.44 1.45
C PHE A 149 6.66 5.33 0.23
N CYS A 150 6.80 6.64 0.42
CA CYS A 150 7.19 7.58 -0.63
C CYS A 150 8.52 7.16 -1.28
N LEU A 151 9.56 6.90 -0.48
CA LEU A 151 10.87 6.48 -0.96
C LEU A 151 10.83 5.17 -1.74
N ILE A 152 9.99 4.21 -1.33
CA ILE A 152 9.79 2.97 -2.09
C ILE A 152 9.19 3.27 -3.47
N LEU A 153 8.17 4.13 -3.54
CA LEU A 153 7.53 4.49 -4.82
C LEU A 153 8.49 5.26 -5.73
N GLU A 154 9.25 6.22 -5.19
CA GLU A 154 10.30 6.96 -5.91
C GLU A 154 11.36 6.01 -6.45
N ARG A 155 11.82 5.07 -5.63
CA ARG A 155 12.84 4.11 -6.03
C ARG A 155 12.36 3.16 -7.13
N LEU A 156 11.08 2.78 -7.11
CA LEU A 156 10.48 2.02 -8.20
C LEU A 156 10.33 2.86 -9.46
N ALA A 157 10.06 4.16 -9.35
CA ALA A 157 9.93 5.05 -10.50
C ALA A 157 11.26 5.25 -11.26
N ASP A 158 12.40 4.92 -10.66
CA ASP A 158 13.72 4.86 -11.32
C ASP A 158 13.91 3.61 -12.21
N PHE A 159 13.02 2.62 -12.13
CA PHE A 159 13.17 1.36 -12.87
C PHE A 159 12.80 1.56 -14.34
N LYS A 160 13.35 0.71 -15.21
CA LYS A 160 12.96 0.68 -16.62
C LYS A 160 11.49 0.27 -16.77
N PRO A 161 10.74 0.86 -17.72
CA PRO A 161 9.33 0.54 -17.95
C PRO A 161 9.07 -0.96 -18.12
N GLU A 162 9.94 -1.70 -18.83
CA GLU A 162 9.75 -3.13 -19.06
C GLU A 162 9.78 -3.95 -17.76
N LYS A 163 10.54 -3.48 -16.76
CA LYS A 163 10.63 -4.11 -15.45
C LYS A 163 9.47 -3.73 -14.55
N LEU A 164 8.93 -2.54 -14.72
CA LEU A 164 7.71 -2.12 -14.06
C LEU A 164 6.48 -2.83 -14.63
N ASP A 165 6.45 -3.08 -15.94
CA ASP A 165 5.44 -3.93 -16.57
C ASP A 165 5.47 -5.35 -15.99
N GLU A 166 6.67 -5.97 -15.92
CA GLU A 166 6.84 -7.29 -15.28
C GLU A 166 6.30 -7.31 -13.84
N LEU A 167 6.57 -6.24 -13.07
CA LEU A 167 6.06 -6.10 -11.71
C LEU A 167 4.53 -5.95 -11.68
N PHE A 168 3.94 -5.13 -12.55
CA PHE A 168 2.51 -4.84 -12.58
C PHE A 168 1.67 -5.97 -13.20
N GLN A 169 2.27 -6.87 -13.98
CA GLN A 169 1.62 -8.12 -14.40
C GLN A 169 1.28 -9.02 -13.21
N ASP A 170 1.99 -8.88 -12.08
CA ASP A 170 1.62 -9.59 -10.88
C ASP A 170 0.34 -8.98 -10.25
N PRO A 171 -0.74 -9.76 -10.04
CA PRO A 171 -2.00 -9.20 -9.53
C PRO A 171 -1.91 -8.50 -8.16
N SER A 172 -0.87 -8.79 -7.38
CA SER A 172 -0.67 -8.21 -6.06
C SER A 172 0.12 -6.89 -6.09
N ALA A 173 1.05 -6.69 -7.02
CA ALA A 173 1.93 -5.52 -6.97
C ALA A 173 1.21 -4.17 -7.19
N PRO A 174 0.27 -4.01 -8.15
CA PRO A 174 -0.36 -2.72 -8.44
C PRO A 174 -1.19 -2.14 -7.30
N LEU A 175 -1.62 -2.95 -6.32
CA LEU A 175 -2.55 -2.51 -5.29
C LEU A 175 -2.03 -1.32 -4.49
N ALA A 176 -0.83 -1.41 -3.92
CA ALA A 176 -0.28 -0.35 -3.08
C ALA A 176 0.01 0.95 -3.88
N PRO A 177 0.68 0.91 -5.05
CA PRO A 177 0.90 2.09 -5.87
C PRO A 177 -0.39 2.79 -6.33
N ILE A 178 -1.38 2.02 -6.81
CA ILE A 178 -2.66 2.60 -7.24
C ILE A 178 -3.41 3.18 -6.04
N SER A 179 -3.37 2.52 -4.89
CA SER A 179 -4.00 3.04 -3.67
C SER A 179 -3.35 4.34 -3.17
N ALA A 180 -2.05 4.52 -3.41
CA ALA A 180 -1.33 5.74 -3.06
C ALA A 180 -1.75 6.97 -3.87
N LEU A 181 -2.44 6.79 -5.01
CA LEU A 181 -3.12 7.89 -5.74
C LEU A 181 -4.23 8.55 -4.91
N PHE A 182 -4.59 7.97 -3.77
CA PHE A 182 -5.54 8.53 -2.82
C PHE A 182 -4.90 8.93 -1.48
N SER A 183 -3.58 8.78 -1.33
CA SER A 183 -2.88 9.03 -0.05
C SER A 183 -3.17 10.42 0.49
N ALA A 184 -3.40 10.54 1.80
CA ALA A 184 -3.52 11.84 2.47
C ALA A 184 -2.20 12.63 2.42
N ASP A 185 -1.06 11.93 2.46
CA ASP A 185 0.27 12.50 2.32
C ASP A 185 0.56 12.94 0.87
N LEU A 186 1.01 14.19 0.71
CA LEU A 186 1.25 14.79 -0.61
C LEU A 186 2.44 14.19 -1.34
N ASN A 187 3.51 13.85 -0.63
CA ASN A 187 4.71 13.31 -1.24
C ASN A 187 4.44 11.89 -1.74
N THR A 188 3.82 11.05 -0.90
CA THR A 188 3.39 9.71 -1.31
C THR A 188 2.43 9.75 -2.51
N TYR A 189 1.50 10.69 -2.54
CA TYR A 189 0.60 10.89 -3.69
C TYR A 189 1.36 11.25 -4.97
N GLN A 190 2.33 12.15 -4.89
CA GLN A 190 3.12 12.59 -6.04
C GLN A 190 4.02 11.46 -6.55
N ALA A 191 4.70 10.75 -5.64
CA ALA A 191 5.52 9.58 -5.99
C ALA A 191 4.69 8.48 -6.67
N ALA A 192 3.45 8.27 -6.24
CA ALA A 192 2.53 7.34 -6.90
C ALA A 192 2.17 7.78 -8.33
N ILE A 193 1.93 9.07 -8.55
CA ILE A 193 1.70 9.62 -9.89
C ILE A 193 2.91 9.40 -10.79
N ASP A 194 4.10 9.69 -10.29
CA ASP A 194 5.32 9.60 -11.08
C ASP A 194 5.63 8.13 -11.41
N LEU A 195 5.41 7.20 -10.48
CA LEU A 195 5.51 5.77 -10.75
C LEU A 195 4.55 5.30 -11.85
N ILE A 196 3.25 5.65 -11.81
CA ILE A 196 2.31 5.20 -12.87
C ILE A 196 2.62 5.83 -14.22
N LYS A 197 3.21 7.03 -14.25
CA LYS A 197 3.70 7.67 -15.47
C LYS A 197 4.91 6.91 -16.03
N THR A 198 5.85 6.50 -15.18
CA THR A 198 6.98 5.67 -15.61
C THR A 198 6.51 4.33 -16.15
N VAL A 199 5.60 3.63 -15.45
CA VAL A 199 5.00 2.36 -15.90
C VAL A 199 4.40 2.51 -17.30
N SER A 200 3.61 3.57 -17.50
CA SER A 200 2.86 3.76 -18.75
C SER A 200 3.64 4.44 -19.88
N GLY A 201 4.82 4.99 -19.59
CA GLY A 201 5.56 5.89 -20.49
C GLY A 201 4.81 7.19 -20.81
N GLN A 202 3.74 7.52 -20.10
CA GLN A 202 2.91 8.70 -20.35
C GLN A 202 3.34 9.87 -19.47
N SER A 203 3.26 11.10 -20.00
CA SER A 203 3.54 12.32 -19.23
C SER A 203 2.35 12.79 -18.40
N GLY A 204 1.14 12.47 -18.85
CA GLY A 204 -0.12 12.85 -18.21
C GLY A 204 -0.67 11.76 -17.29
N ARG A 205 -1.25 12.17 -16.15
CA ARG A 205 -1.82 11.24 -15.16
C ARG A 205 -3.02 10.47 -15.70
N ARG A 206 -3.90 11.14 -16.44
CA ARG A 206 -5.12 10.52 -16.98
C ARG A 206 -4.77 9.47 -18.03
N GLU A 207 -3.79 9.77 -18.87
CA GLU A 207 -3.23 8.89 -19.88
C GLU A 207 -2.53 7.68 -19.22
N ALA A 208 -1.79 7.90 -18.12
CA ALA A 208 -1.21 6.83 -17.33
C ALA A 208 -2.29 5.90 -16.73
N ILE A 209 -3.38 6.48 -16.17
CA ILE A 209 -4.52 5.69 -15.67
C ILE A 209 -5.18 4.90 -16.82
N SER A 210 -5.34 5.50 -18.00
CA SER A 210 -5.84 4.81 -19.19
C SER A 210 -5.00 3.60 -19.56
N HIS A 211 -3.67 3.75 -19.57
CA HIS A 211 -2.75 2.66 -19.80
C HIS A 211 -2.89 1.55 -18.75
N LEU A 212 -3.01 1.88 -17.46
CA LEU A 212 -3.22 0.88 -16.41
C LEU A 212 -4.48 0.03 -16.62
N PHE A 213 -5.57 0.63 -17.11
CA PHE A 213 -6.77 -0.13 -17.48
C PHE A 213 -6.56 -0.98 -18.73
N GLN A 214 -5.86 -0.47 -19.74
CA GLN A 214 -5.61 -1.21 -20.98
C GLN A 214 -4.67 -2.41 -20.77
N ALA A 215 -3.59 -2.23 -20.00
CA ALA A 215 -2.55 -3.23 -19.79
C ALA A 215 -2.85 -4.17 -18.61
N PHE A 216 -3.47 -3.67 -17.54
CA PHE A 216 -3.65 -4.40 -16.26
C PHE A 216 -5.10 -4.34 -15.74
N TRP A 217 -6.09 -4.49 -16.63
CA TRP A 217 -7.52 -4.29 -16.36
C TRP A 217 -8.00 -4.81 -15.00
N THR A 218 -7.85 -6.11 -14.74
CA THR A 218 -8.37 -6.76 -13.52
C THR A 218 -7.71 -6.23 -12.25
N SER A 219 -6.38 -6.12 -12.24
CA SER A 219 -5.61 -5.62 -11.10
C SER A 219 -5.92 -4.14 -10.83
N THR A 220 -6.05 -3.34 -11.89
CA THR A 220 -6.38 -1.92 -11.81
C THR A 220 -7.79 -1.69 -11.26
N LEU A 221 -8.80 -2.40 -11.79
CA LEU A 221 -10.16 -2.33 -11.26
C LEU A 221 -10.23 -2.75 -9.80
N TYR A 222 -9.58 -3.86 -9.46
CA TYR A 222 -9.52 -4.35 -8.09
C TYR A 222 -8.89 -3.31 -7.17
N ALA A 223 -7.74 -2.74 -7.56
CA ALA A 223 -7.01 -1.79 -6.74
C ALA A 223 -7.81 -0.50 -6.49
N PHE A 224 -8.45 0.06 -7.52
CA PHE A 224 -9.34 1.21 -7.34
C PHE A 224 -10.53 0.87 -6.45
N GLY A 225 -11.25 -0.22 -6.74
CA GLY A 225 -12.43 -0.62 -5.96
C GLY A 225 -12.10 -0.89 -4.49
N TRP A 226 -10.98 -1.58 -4.24
CA TRP A 226 -10.46 -1.81 -2.90
C TRP A 226 -10.10 -0.51 -2.20
N SER A 227 -9.45 0.44 -2.88
CA SER A 227 -9.05 1.74 -2.33
C SER A 227 -10.26 2.56 -1.87
N TYR A 228 -11.28 2.69 -2.73
CA TYR A 228 -12.51 3.41 -2.38
C TYR A 228 -13.16 2.81 -1.13
N ARG A 229 -13.36 1.48 -1.12
CA ARG A 229 -13.95 0.76 0.01
C ARG A 229 -13.11 0.93 1.28
N ARG A 230 -11.79 0.87 1.16
CA ARG A 230 -10.86 0.98 2.29
C ARG A 230 -10.95 2.36 2.93
N ILE A 231 -10.83 3.42 2.13
CA ILE A 231 -10.90 4.81 2.59
C ILE A 231 -12.26 5.09 3.27
N ALA A 232 -13.36 4.60 2.68
CA ALA A 232 -14.69 4.67 3.27
C ALA A 232 -14.73 4.08 4.68
N LYS A 233 -14.22 2.86 4.83
CA LYS A 233 -14.22 2.14 6.11
C LYS A 233 -13.39 2.86 7.17
N MET A 234 -12.28 3.47 6.76
CA MET A 234 -11.36 4.19 7.66
C MET A 234 -11.83 5.62 7.99
N LYS A 235 -12.91 6.08 7.34
CA LYS A 235 -13.51 7.41 7.53
C LYS A 235 -12.49 8.55 7.36
N THR A 236 -11.59 8.42 6.38
CA THR A 236 -10.56 9.44 6.15
C THR A 236 -11.03 10.54 5.21
N PHE A 237 -10.81 11.78 5.63
CA PHE A 237 -11.29 12.98 4.94
C PHE A 237 -10.24 13.60 4.04
N ALA A 238 -8.96 13.54 4.41
CA ALA A 238 -7.86 14.13 3.65
C ALA A 238 -7.64 13.44 2.29
N SER A 239 -8.14 12.21 2.14
CA SER A 239 -8.13 11.46 0.87
C SER A 239 -9.24 11.92 -0.09
N ALA A 240 -10.31 12.55 0.41
CA ALA A 240 -11.53 12.83 -0.37
C ALA A 240 -11.30 13.71 -1.62
N PRO A 241 -10.52 14.81 -1.59
CA PRO A 241 -10.25 15.59 -2.80
C PRO A 241 -9.57 14.78 -3.90
N ARG A 242 -8.66 13.87 -3.51
CA ARG A 242 -7.95 12.97 -4.44
C ARG A 242 -8.89 11.87 -4.95
N MET A 243 -9.79 11.36 -4.12
CA MET A 243 -10.83 10.40 -4.53
C MET A 243 -11.75 10.96 -5.60
N VAL A 244 -12.18 12.22 -5.45
CA VAL A 244 -13.01 12.90 -6.47
C VAL A 244 -12.20 13.09 -7.74
N LYS A 245 -10.98 13.65 -7.63
CA LYS A 245 -10.12 13.93 -8.78
C LYS A 245 -9.77 12.68 -9.59
N THR A 246 -9.32 11.62 -8.92
CA THR A 246 -9.01 10.33 -9.55
C THR A 246 -10.28 9.64 -10.05
N GLY A 247 -11.41 9.80 -9.36
CA GLY A 247 -12.70 9.28 -9.79
C GLY A 247 -13.17 9.89 -11.11
N THR A 248 -13.03 11.20 -11.25
CA THR A 248 -13.30 11.90 -12.52
C THR A 248 -12.40 11.37 -13.63
N ASP A 249 -11.09 11.24 -13.39
CA ASP A 249 -10.18 10.67 -14.41
C ASP A 249 -10.61 9.25 -14.83
N ILE A 250 -11.01 8.40 -13.88
CA ILE A 250 -11.49 7.03 -14.16
C ILE A 250 -12.76 7.06 -15.02
N ILE A 251 -13.73 7.92 -14.69
CA ILE A 251 -14.98 8.03 -15.46
C ILE A 251 -14.66 8.50 -16.88
N ASP A 252 -13.82 9.52 -17.03
CA ASP A 252 -13.43 10.03 -18.34
C ASP A 252 -12.71 8.95 -19.16
N VAL A 253 -11.75 8.24 -18.56
CA VAL A 253 -11.00 7.15 -19.23
C VAL A 253 -11.92 6.01 -19.67
N LEU A 254 -12.89 5.62 -18.85
CA LEU A 254 -13.74 4.47 -19.14
C LEU A 254 -14.91 4.83 -20.07
N CYS A 255 -15.49 6.01 -19.90
CA CYS A 255 -16.79 6.39 -20.46
C CYS A 255 -16.73 7.55 -21.48
N ASP A 256 -15.57 8.11 -21.79
CA ASP A 256 -15.47 9.19 -22.77
C ASP A 256 -16.16 8.83 -24.09
N SER A 257 -16.92 9.79 -24.64
CA SER A 257 -17.78 9.59 -25.79
C SER A 257 -17.03 9.22 -27.09
N GLN A 258 -15.75 9.57 -27.18
CA GLN A 258 -14.92 9.35 -28.36
C GLN A 258 -13.89 8.24 -28.13
N THR A 259 -13.19 8.26 -27.00
CA THR A 259 -12.03 7.39 -26.70
C THR A 259 -12.23 6.46 -25.50
N GLY A 260 -13.41 6.42 -24.89
CA GLY A 260 -13.68 5.62 -23.70
C GLY A 260 -13.44 4.12 -23.90
N ILE A 261 -12.74 3.48 -22.96
CA ILE A 261 -12.38 2.06 -23.05
C ILE A 261 -13.61 1.15 -23.18
N LEU A 262 -14.70 1.46 -22.48
CA LEU A 262 -15.92 0.64 -22.50
C LEU A 262 -16.66 0.69 -23.85
N ARG A 263 -16.29 1.60 -24.75
CA ARG A 263 -16.85 1.67 -26.10
C ARG A 263 -16.17 0.70 -27.05
N SER A 264 -14.87 0.46 -26.88
CA SER A 264 -14.03 -0.33 -27.78
C SER A 264 -13.74 -1.73 -27.25
N ARG A 265 -13.73 -1.92 -25.92
CA ARG A 265 -13.46 -3.20 -25.26
C ARG A 265 -14.76 -3.85 -24.79
N LYS A 266 -14.99 -5.10 -25.21
CA LYS A 266 -15.99 -5.96 -24.58
C LYS A 266 -15.44 -6.51 -23.27
N LEU A 267 -16.25 -6.47 -22.22
CA LEU A 267 -15.92 -7.13 -20.95
C LEU A 267 -15.82 -8.64 -21.19
N ALA A 268 -14.82 -9.28 -20.59
CA ALA A 268 -14.50 -10.67 -20.90
C ALA A 268 -15.53 -11.64 -20.30
N ASP A 269 -16.01 -11.35 -19.09
CA ASP A 269 -16.91 -12.22 -18.33
C ASP A 269 -17.80 -11.44 -17.33
N ASP A 270 -18.69 -12.19 -16.66
CA ASP A 270 -19.58 -11.66 -15.62
C ASP A 270 -18.80 -11.15 -14.39
N ALA A 271 -17.60 -11.67 -14.14
CA ALA A 271 -16.77 -11.27 -13.00
C ALA A 271 -16.16 -9.88 -13.21
N GLU A 272 -15.69 -9.57 -14.43
CA GLU A 272 -15.26 -8.23 -14.83
C GLU A 272 -16.42 -7.24 -14.73
N THR A 273 -17.61 -7.64 -15.21
CA THR A 273 -18.82 -6.81 -15.13
C THR A 273 -19.20 -6.50 -13.69
N ALA A 274 -19.22 -7.52 -12.82
CA ALA A 274 -19.50 -7.35 -11.40
C ALA A 274 -18.45 -6.48 -10.69
N SER A 275 -17.17 -6.58 -11.09
CA SER A 275 -16.09 -5.79 -10.51
C SER A 275 -16.19 -4.31 -10.91
N LEU A 276 -16.50 -4.04 -12.17
CA LEU A 276 -16.77 -2.69 -12.66
C LEU A 276 -18.00 -2.07 -11.97
N GLN A 277 -19.08 -2.83 -11.84
CA GLN A 277 -20.28 -2.38 -11.14
C GLN A 277 -19.97 -2.02 -9.68
N LYS A 278 -19.19 -2.85 -8.97
CA LYS A 278 -18.76 -2.57 -7.59
C LYS A 278 -17.95 -1.27 -7.50
N LEU A 279 -17.03 -1.03 -8.44
CA LEU A 279 -16.26 0.21 -8.48
C LEU A 279 -17.19 1.44 -8.56
N TRP A 280 -18.17 1.41 -9.47
CA TRP A 280 -19.15 2.49 -9.61
C TRP A 280 -20.04 2.66 -8.39
N GLU A 281 -20.45 1.56 -7.76
CA GLU A 281 -21.22 1.62 -6.51
C GLU A 281 -20.44 2.32 -5.40
N TYR A 282 -19.14 2.04 -5.27
CA TYR A 282 -18.28 2.73 -4.31
C TYR A 282 -18.10 4.21 -4.69
N GLN A 283 -17.77 4.52 -5.95
CA GLN A 283 -17.62 5.91 -6.41
C GLN A 283 -18.87 6.75 -6.15
N ARG A 284 -20.05 6.23 -6.48
CA ARG A 284 -21.33 6.94 -6.30
C ARG A 284 -21.62 7.25 -4.83
N ARG A 285 -21.38 6.30 -3.92
CA ARG A 285 -21.61 6.51 -2.48
C ARG A 285 -20.74 7.62 -1.88
N HIS A 286 -19.53 7.84 -2.43
CA HIS A 286 -18.62 8.87 -1.96
C HIS A 286 -18.80 10.22 -2.68
N GLY A 287 -19.22 10.22 -3.94
CA GLY A 287 -19.57 11.44 -4.68
C GLY A 287 -20.78 12.18 -4.11
N THR A 288 -21.69 11.49 -3.40
CA THR A 288 -22.89 12.10 -2.79
C THR A 288 -22.67 12.62 -1.36
N GLY A 289 -21.47 12.51 -0.79
CA GLY A 289 -21.16 13.03 0.55
C GLY A 289 -21.87 12.35 1.72
N GLN A 290 -22.70 11.33 1.48
CA GLN A 290 -23.59 10.74 2.48
C GLN A 290 -22.88 9.90 3.55
N GLU A 291 -21.64 9.43 3.33
CA GLU A 291 -20.88 8.66 4.32
C GLU A 291 -19.71 9.42 4.97
N LEU A 292 -19.28 10.55 4.38
CA LEU A 292 -18.23 11.38 4.99
C LEU A 292 -18.81 12.27 6.10
N ILE A 293 -20.10 12.60 6.05
CA ILE A 293 -20.75 13.34 7.13
C ILE A 293 -21.38 12.29 8.08
N GLY A 294 -20.59 11.82 9.05
CA GLY A 294 -21.18 11.17 10.22
C GLY A 294 -22.16 12.12 10.92
N PRO A 295 -23.14 11.62 11.70
CA PRO A 295 -24.08 12.49 12.38
C PRO A 295 -23.30 13.44 13.30
N LEU A 296 -23.48 14.74 13.08
CA LEU A 296 -23.11 15.80 14.02
C LEU A 296 -23.87 15.60 15.34
#